data_AF-A0A225UG09-F1
#
_entry.id   AF-A0A225UG09-F1
#
_cell.length_a   1.000
_cell.length_b   1.000
_cell.length_c   1.000
_cell.angle_alpha   90.00
_cell.angle_beta   90.00
_cell.angle_gamma   90.00
#
_symmetry.space_group_name_H-M   'P 1'
#
loop_
_entity.id
_entity.type
_entity.pdbx_description
1 polymer ?
#
loop_
_entity_poly.entity_id
_entity_poly.type
_entity_poly.pdbx_seq_one_letter_code
_entity_poly.pdbx_strand_id
1 'polypeptide(L)'
;MQSRICSRRDQNNSLRRPQPAAVSAESVRSVLEVSLQNLERKRDQALCVYLNHHGITSPRPISAHDGASLNSQLQHALSRLVLQHNLSLVDVVSLVRGQTDEDPRPNKALCPVRLRRLLHGYQHCDLICQIASDGISPSWSKQVQRHSQRTDNHQSAIRYATAVTRSIRLGQDAGTYLVLDEAVLQRWPEIHLSPL
;
A
#
# COMPACT_ATOMS: atom_id res chain seq x y z
N MET A 1 51.81 -0.73 -68.51
CA MET A 1 50.72 -1.66 -68.11
C MET A 1 50.38 -1.41 -66.65
N GLN A 2 49.14 -1.03 -66.37
CA GLN A 2 48.59 -0.77 -65.03
C GLN A 2 48.31 -2.09 -64.29
N SER A 3 48.58 -2.16 -62.98
CA SER A 3 47.91 -3.08 -62.02
C SER A 3 48.12 -2.51 -60.62
N ARG A 4 47.14 -1.81 -60.04
CA ARG A 4 45.93 -2.27 -59.32
C ARG A 4 46.21 -2.72 -57.87
N ILE A 5 45.72 -1.87 -56.99
CA ILE A 5 45.54 -1.95 -55.54
C ILE A 5 44.40 -2.94 -55.18
N CYS A 6 44.38 -3.38 -53.91
CA CYS A 6 43.27 -3.99 -53.15
C CYS A 6 43.13 -5.52 -53.28
N SER A 7 42.77 -6.31 -52.26
CA SER A 7 42.37 -6.04 -50.87
C SER A 7 42.38 -7.37 -50.11
N ARG A 8 42.93 -7.39 -48.88
CA ARG A 8 42.68 -8.47 -47.91
C ARG A 8 41.22 -8.40 -47.46
N ARG A 9 40.44 -9.47 -47.68
CA ARG A 9 39.17 -9.70 -46.98
C ARG A 9 39.39 -10.78 -45.93
N ASP A 10 39.62 -10.35 -44.70
CA ASP A 10 39.43 -11.18 -43.52
C ASP A 10 37.94 -11.48 -43.36
N GLN A 11 37.54 -12.73 -43.58
CA GLN A 11 36.20 -13.22 -43.26
C GLN A 11 36.15 -13.54 -41.75
N ASN A 12 35.91 -12.53 -40.93
CA ASN A 12 35.50 -12.74 -39.54
C ASN A 12 34.02 -13.13 -39.50
N ASN A 13 33.77 -14.44 -39.51
CA ASN A 13 32.47 -15.04 -39.23
C ASN A 13 32.17 -14.95 -37.72
N SER A 14 31.69 -13.79 -37.28
CA SER A 14 31.16 -13.61 -35.93
C SER A 14 29.77 -14.26 -35.84
N LEU A 15 29.71 -15.41 -35.16
CA LEU A 15 28.49 -16.00 -34.62
C LEU A 15 27.75 -14.95 -33.77
N ARG A 16 26.76 -14.27 -34.36
CA ARG A 16 25.79 -13.45 -33.61
C ARG A 16 25.04 -14.38 -32.67
N ARG A 17 25.36 -14.33 -31.38
CA ARG A 17 24.46 -14.81 -30.33
C ARG A 17 23.09 -14.13 -30.54
N PRO A 18 21.97 -14.87 -30.52
CA PRO A 18 20.66 -14.24 -30.55
C PRO A 18 20.56 -13.31 -29.34
N GLN A 19 20.29 -12.02 -29.60
CA GLN A 19 19.92 -11.11 -28.51
C GLN A 19 18.65 -11.68 -27.86
N PRO A 20 18.57 -11.76 -26.52
CA PRO A 20 17.34 -12.13 -25.86
C PRO A 20 16.25 -11.16 -26.31
N ALA A 21 15.09 -11.68 -26.71
CA ALA A 21 13.95 -10.87 -27.13
C ALA A 21 13.72 -9.77 -26.10
N ALA A 22 13.70 -8.51 -26.55
CA ALA A 22 13.51 -7.37 -25.67
C ALA A 22 12.14 -7.50 -24.99
N VAL A 23 12.14 -7.71 -23.68
CA VAL A 23 10.92 -7.78 -22.88
C VAL A 23 10.22 -6.42 -22.97
N SER A 24 8.98 -6.39 -23.46
CA SER A 24 8.23 -5.14 -23.58
C SER A 24 7.81 -4.63 -22.20
N ALA A 25 7.68 -3.31 -22.06
CA ALA A 25 7.19 -2.70 -20.82
C ALA A 25 5.79 -3.20 -20.43
N GLU A 26 4.94 -3.48 -21.42
CA GLU A 26 3.60 -4.05 -21.24
C GLU A 26 3.66 -5.46 -20.65
N SER A 27 4.59 -6.30 -21.12
CA SER A 27 4.80 -7.64 -20.59
C SER A 27 5.32 -7.59 -19.14
N VAL A 28 6.21 -6.64 -18.82
CA VAL A 28 6.64 -6.43 -17.43
C VAL A 28 5.47 -5.98 -16.56
N ARG A 29 4.66 -5.02 -17.04
CA ARG A 29 3.52 -4.49 -16.30
C ARG A 29 2.50 -5.58 -15.97
N SER A 30 2.13 -6.41 -16.93
CA SER A 30 1.15 -7.48 -16.71
C SER A 30 1.62 -8.50 -15.68
N VAL A 31 2.90 -8.89 -15.72
CA VAL A 31 3.50 -9.79 -14.72
C VAL A 31 3.49 -9.17 -13.33
N LEU A 32 3.84 -7.88 -13.22
CA LEU A 32 3.85 -7.17 -11.94
C LEU A 32 2.42 -7.00 -11.38
N GLU A 33 1.43 -6.76 -12.23
CA GLU A 33 0.03 -6.64 -11.82
C GLU A 33 -0.51 -7.97 -11.27
N VAL A 34 -0.21 -9.09 -11.92
CA VAL A 34 -0.53 -10.43 -11.41
C VAL A 34 0.20 -10.69 -10.08
N SER A 35 1.46 -10.28 -9.97
CA SER A 35 2.23 -10.42 -8.72
C SER A 35 1.62 -9.61 -7.58
N LEU A 36 1.21 -8.36 -7.85
CA LEU A 36 0.55 -7.49 -6.89
C LEU A 36 -0.76 -8.10 -6.38
N GLN A 37 -1.63 -8.56 -7.30
CA GLN A 37 -2.89 -9.21 -6.95
C GLN A 37 -2.69 -10.49 -6.11
N ASN A 38 -1.60 -11.24 -6.36
CA ASN A 38 -1.25 -12.39 -5.52
C ASN A 38 -0.85 -11.98 -4.10
N LEU A 39 -0.11 -10.88 -3.95
CA LEU A 39 0.29 -10.36 -2.64
C LEU A 39 -0.92 -9.84 -1.86
N GLU A 40 -1.82 -9.10 -2.53
CA GLU A 40 -3.07 -8.62 -1.94
C GLU A 40 -3.95 -9.78 -1.46
N ARG A 41 -4.13 -10.82 -2.27
CA ARG A 41 -4.86 -12.03 -1.85
C ARG A 41 -4.22 -12.74 -0.64
N LYS A 42 -2.89 -12.84 -0.60
CA LYS A 42 -2.19 -13.44 0.56
C LYS A 42 -2.41 -12.63 1.83
N ARG A 43 -2.31 -11.30 1.74
CA ARG A 43 -2.61 -10.38 2.84
C ARG A 43 -4.04 -10.56 3.34
N ASP A 44 -5.01 -10.55 2.43
CA ASP A 44 -6.42 -10.67 2.79
C ASP A 44 -6.72 -12.04 3.41
N GLN A 45 -6.12 -13.11 2.88
CA GLN A 45 -6.23 -14.44 3.48
C GLN A 45 -5.65 -14.49 4.89
N ALA A 46 -4.47 -13.88 5.12
CA ALA A 46 -3.86 -13.82 6.44
C ALA A 46 -4.75 -13.04 7.43
N LEU A 47 -5.33 -11.92 7.00
CA LEU A 47 -6.29 -11.16 7.80
C LEU A 47 -7.52 -12.00 8.16
N CYS A 48 -8.09 -12.72 7.20
CA CYS A 48 -9.24 -13.60 7.44
C CYS A 48 -8.90 -14.72 8.43
N VAL A 49 -7.72 -15.34 8.32
CA VAL A 49 -7.24 -16.33 9.29
C VAL A 49 -7.11 -15.72 10.68
N TYR A 50 -6.54 -14.52 10.78
CA TYR A 50 -6.38 -13.81 12.05
C TYR A 50 -7.74 -13.50 12.71
N LEU A 51 -8.70 -13.01 11.94
CA LEU A 51 -10.07 -12.73 12.42
C LEU A 51 -10.76 -14.00 12.91
N ASN A 52 -10.68 -15.09 12.13
CA ASN A 52 -11.27 -16.37 12.49
C ASN A 52 -10.64 -16.96 13.76
N HIS A 53 -9.32 -16.82 13.94
CA HIS A 53 -8.63 -17.25 15.16
C HIS A 53 -9.17 -16.53 16.41
N HIS A 54 -9.61 -15.29 16.26
CA HIS A 54 -10.21 -14.48 17.32
C HIS A 54 -11.75 -14.62 17.38
N GLY A 55 -12.33 -15.61 16.69
CA GLY A 55 -13.78 -15.87 16.72
C GLY A 55 -14.62 -14.80 16.01
N ILE A 56 -14.01 -13.99 15.14
CA ILE A 56 -14.69 -12.96 14.37
C ILE A 56 -14.91 -13.48 12.95
N THR A 57 -16.17 -13.48 12.52
CA THR A 57 -16.55 -13.95 11.18
C THR A 57 -15.81 -13.14 10.11
N SER A 58 -15.07 -13.86 9.27
CA SER A 58 -14.40 -13.28 8.10
C SER A 58 -15.38 -12.48 7.23
N PRO A 59 -15.06 -11.24 6.83
CA PRO A 59 -15.83 -10.54 5.81
C PRO A 59 -15.81 -11.36 4.53
N ARG A 60 -16.96 -11.46 3.83
CA ARG A 60 -17.05 -12.24 2.59
C ARG A 60 -16.15 -11.64 1.50
N PRO A 61 -15.64 -12.44 0.55
CA PRO A 61 -15.06 -11.90 -0.66
C PRO A 61 -16.09 -11.01 -1.33
N ILE A 62 -15.66 -9.77 -1.49
CA ILE A 62 -16.42 -8.64 -1.98
C ILE A 62 -16.83 -8.93 -3.43
N SER A 63 -18.09 -9.31 -3.66
CA SER A 63 -18.66 -9.35 -5.02
C SER A 63 -18.58 -7.95 -5.65
N ALA A 64 -18.49 -7.86 -6.97
CA ALA A 64 -18.47 -6.60 -7.71
C ALA A 64 -19.57 -5.65 -7.20
N HIS A 65 -19.18 -4.60 -6.48
CA HIS A 65 -20.11 -3.70 -5.82
C HIS A 65 -20.38 -2.46 -6.65
N ASP A 66 -21.56 -1.92 -6.43
CA ASP A 66 -22.15 -0.74 -7.06
C ASP A 66 -21.41 0.57 -6.68
N GLY A 67 -20.30 0.48 -5.92
CA GLY A 67 -19.49 1.61 -5.46
C GLY A 67 -20.23 2.60 -4.55
N ALA A 68 -21.42 2.23 -4.05
CA ALA A 68 -22.32 3.12 -3.34
C ALA A 68 -22.26 2.97 -1.80
N SER A 69 -21.75 1.86 -1.27
CA SER A 69 -21.71 1.57 0.16
C SER A 69 -20.31 1.14 0.64
N LEU A 70 -19.99 1.51 1.89
CA LEU A 70 -18.77 1.08 2.57
C LEU A 70 -18.74 -0.43 2.77
N ASN A 71 -17.54 -0.99 2.98
CA ASN A 71 -17.41 -2.36 3.42
C ASN A 71 -17.71 -2.48 4.92
N SER A 72 -19.00 -2.45 5.27
CA SER A 72 -19.45 -2.52 6.67
C SER A 72 -19.06 -3.84 7.34
N GLN A 73 -18.97 -4.94 6.59
CA GLN A 73 -18.55 -6.23 7.15
C GLN A 73 -17.10 -6.17 7.66
N LEU A 74 -16.17 -5.68 6.82
CA LEU A 74 -14.78 -5.52 7.21
C LEU A 74 -14.63 -4.48 8.33
N GLN A 75 -15.34 -3.34 8.21
CA GLN A 75 -15.35 -2.29 9.24
C GLN A 75 -15.75 -2.85 10.61
N HIS A 76 -16.88 -3.56 10.70
CA HIS A 76 -17.35 -4.12 11.97
C HIS A 76 -16.45 -5.25 12.48
N ALA A 77 -15.91 -6.09 11.58
CA ALA A 77 -14.99 -7.15 11.98
C ALA A 77 -13.71 -6.59 12.61
N LEU A 78 -13.08 -5.60 11.98
CA LEU A 78 -11.89 -4.93 12.51
C LEU A 78 -12.20 -4.17 13.81
N SER A 79 -13.34 -3.49 13.88
CA SER A 79 -13.75 -2.75 15.08
C SER A 79 -13.98 -3.67 16.27
N ARG A 80 -14.64 -4.81 16.04
CA ARG A 80 -14.80 -5.85 17.07
C ARG A 80 -13.46 -6.40 17.53
N LEU A 81 -12.54 -6.66 16.59
CA LEU A 81 -11.21 -7.16 16.92
C LEU A 81 -10.47 -6.20 17.88
N VAL A 82 -10.48 -4.90 17.56
CA VAL A 82 -9.90 -3.85 18.42
C VAL A 82 -10.54 -3.87 19.81
N LEU A 83 -11.87 -3.83 19.86
CA LEU A 83 -12.59 -3.66 21.12
C LEU A 83 -12.48 -4.90 22.02
N GLN A 84 -12.55 -6.11 21.45
CA GLN A 84 -12.53 -7.39 22.17
C GLN A 84 -11.11 -7.78 22.63
N HIS A 85 -10.09 -7.50 21.84
CA HIS A 85 -8.71 -7.93 22.12
C HIS A 85 -7.77 -6.80 22.54
N ASN A 86 -8.30 -5.58 22.70
CA ASN A 86 -7.53 -4.41 23.14
C ASN A 86 -6.31 -4.12 22.25
N LEU A 87 -6.47 -4.26 20.94
CA LEU A 87 -5.39 -3.97 20.00
C LEU A 87 -5.09 -2.48 19.96
N SER A 88 -3.80 -2.13 19.91
CA SER A 88 -3.37 -0.76 19.64
C SER A 88 -3.64 -0.38 18.19
N LEU A 89 -3.63 0.92 17.89
CA LEU A 89 -3.72 1.40 16.51
C LEU A 89 -2.58 0.82 15.65
N VAL A 90 -1.37 0.73 16.22
CA VAL A 90 -0.18 0.20 15.54
C VAL A 90 -0.36 -1.27 15.18
N ASP A 91 -0.91 -2.09 16.09
CA ASP A 91 -1.12 -3.53 15.84
C ASP A 91 -2.12 -3.74 14.71
N VAL A 92 -3.23 -3.00 14.72
CA VAL A 92 -4.29 -3.13 13.70
C VAL A 92 -3.81 -2.62 12.35
N VAL A 93 -3.08 -1.50 12.31
CA VAL A 93 -2.48 -1.01 11.06
C VAL A 93 -1.47 -2.02 10.52
N SER A 94 -0.61 -2.58 11.37
CA SER A 94 0.38 -3.59 10.98
C SER A 94 -0.28 -4.84 10.38
N LEU A 95 -1.34 -5.32 11.03
CA LEU A 95 -2.15 -6.45 10.57
C LEU A 95 -2.79 -6.16 9.20
N VAL A 96 -3.50 -5.03 9.07
CA VAL A 96 -4.20 -4.66 7.83
C VAL A 96 -3.22 -4.37 6.68
N ARG A 97 -2.02 -3.88 6.97
CA ARG A 97 -0.95 -3.67 5.97
C ARG A 97 -0.23 -4.96 5.59
N GLY A 98 -0.47 -6.07 6.30
CA GLY A 98 0.26 -7.32 6.10
C GLY A 98 1.73 -7.20 6.45
N GLN A 99 2.05 -6.49 7.53
CA GLN A 99 3.40 -6.54 8.12
C GLN A 99 3.65 -7.92 8.72
N THR A 100 4.83 -8.48 8.45
CA THR A 100 5.29 -9.77 8.94
C THR A 100 6.74 -9.63 9.40
N ASP A 101 7.27 -10.64 10.09
CA ASP A 101 8.69 -10.64 10.47
C ASP A 101 9.62 -10.63 9.23
N GLU A 102 9.19 -11.26 8.13
CA GLU A 102 9.91 -11.29 6.85
C GLU A 102 9.84 -9.95 6.09
N ASP A 103 8.76 -9.20 6.27
CA ASP A 103 8.58 -7.87 5.70
C ASP A 103 7.89 -6.97 6.73
N PRO A 104 8.66 -6.28 7.60
CA PRO A 104 8.10 -5.44 8.65
C PRO A 104 7.68 -4.05 8.14
N ARG A 105 7.96 -3.73 6.86
CA ARG A 105 7.81 -2.37 6.33
C ARG A 105 6.35 -1.90 6.38
N PRO A 106 6.06 -0.67 6.83
CA PRO A 106 4.69 -0.18 6.90
C PRO A 106 4.11 0.17 5.52
N ASN A 107 4.95 0.66 4.59
CA ASN A 107 4.54 0.97 3.23
C ASN A 107 5.10 -0.06 2.24
N LYS A 108 4.29 -1.07 1.90
CA LYS A 108 4.68 -2.17 1.00
C LYS A 108 5.03 -1.72 -0.43
N ALA A 109 4.51 -0.57 -0.86
CA ALA A 109 4.80 -0.03 -2.19
C ALA A 109 6.22 0.55 -2.30
N LEU A 110 6.82 0.97 -1.18
CA LEU A 110 8.17 1.55 -1.17
C LEU A 110 9.21 0.47 -0.93
N CYS A 111 10.10 0.25 -1.91
CA CYS A 111 11.21 -0.69 -1.82
C CYS A 111 12.53 0.05 -1.56
N PRO A 112 13.11 -0.02 -0.34
CA PRO A 112 14.35 0.69 0.00
C PRO A 112 15.49 0.36 -0.97
N VAL A 113 15.65 -0.91 -1.35
CA VAL A 113 16.70 -1.35 -2.30
C VAL A 113 16.54 -0.70 -3.67
N ARG A 114 15.30 -0.58 -4.17
CA ARG A 114 15.02 0.07 -5.45
C ARG A 114 15.20 1.58 -5.36
N LEU A 115 14.72 2.18 -4.27
CA LEU A 115 14.87 3.61 -4.01
C LEU A 115 16.34 4.03 -3.95
N ARG A 116 17.19 3.26 -3.26
CA ARG A 116 18.63 3.51 -3.18
C ARG A 116 19.30 3.53 -4.55
N ARG A 117 18.88 2.66 -5.48
CA ARG A 117 19.40 2.63 -6.84
C ARG A 117 18.93 3.83 -7.66
N LEU A 118 17.63 4.16 -7.56
CA LEU A 118 17.01 5.24 -8.32
C LEU A 118 17.47 6.63 -7.85
N LEU A 119 17.73 6.78 -6.56
CA LEU A 119 18.08 8.06 -5.92
C LEU A 119 19.58 8.16 -5.62
N HIS A 120 20.42 7.41 -6.34
CA HIS A 120 21.87 7.48 -6.19
C HIS A 120 22.33 8.94 -6.36
N GLY A 121 23.07 9.46 -5.38
CA GLY A 121 23.61 10.83 -5.40
C GLY A 121 22.62 11.89 -4.89
N TYR A 122 21.38 11.53 -4.58
CA TYR A 122 20.45 12.44 -3.93
C TYR A 122 20.78 12.61 -2.44
N GLN A 123 20.85 13.86 -1.98
CA GLN A 123 21.25 14.22 -0.61
C GLN A 123 20.44 13.49 0.48
N HIS A 124 19.16 13.21 0.25
CA HIS A 124 18.27 12.55 1.22
C HIS A 124 17.95 11.09 0.87
N CYS A 125 18.77 10.44 0.05
CA CYS A 125 18.58 9.04 -0.34
C CYS A 125 18.43 8.13 0.89
N ASP A 126 19.30 8.26 1.89
CA ASP A 126 19.25 7.44 3.09
C ASP A 126 18.01 7.70 3.94
N LEU A 127 17.61 8.97 4.07
CA LEU A 127 16.36 9.34 4.77
C LEU A 127 15.13 8.72 4.08
N ILE A 128 15.05 8.78 2.74
CA ILE A 128 13.95 8.17 1.99
C ILE A 128 13.96 6.65 2.14
N CYS A 129 15.14 6.01 2.14
CA CYS A 129 15.26 4.58 2.37
C CYS A 129 14.81 4.20 3.78
N GLN A 130 15.17 4.99 4.80
CA GLN A 130 14.74 4.80 6.18
C GLN A 130 13.21 4.94 6.30
N ILE A 131 12.62 5.98 5.71
CA ILE A 131 11.16 6.16 5.69
C ILE A 131 10.45 4.97 5.02
N ALA A 132 11.03 4.44 3.94
CA ALA A 132 10.48 3.26 3.27
C ALA A 132 10.60 1.97 4.10
N SER A 133 11.63 1.86 4.94
CA SER A 133 11.84 0.70 5.82
C SER A 133 10.97 0.77 7.08
N ASP A 134 10.99 1.91 7.76
CA ASP A 134 10.54 2.04 9.15
C ASP A 134 9.28 2.91 9.27
N GLY A 135 8.89 3.59 8.19
CA GLY A 135 7.82 4.58 8.19
C GLY A 135 8.31 5.97 8.60
N ILE A 136 7.36 6.90 8.74
CA ILE A 136 7.65 8.27 9.13
C ILE A 136 7.55 8.38 10.65
N SER A 137 8.59 8.90 11.30
CA SER A 137 8.57 9.30 12.71
C SER A 137 8.56 10.83 12.79
N PRO A 138 7.38 11.49 12.70
CA PRO A 138 7.31 12.94 12.73
C PRO A 138 7.64 13.47 14.13
N SER A 139 8.42 14.54 14.20
CA SER A 139 8.54 15.38 15.39
C SER A 139 7.70 16.64 15.18
N TRP A 140 6.73 16.85 16.07
CA TRP A 140 5.88 18.03 16.01
C TRP A 140 6.49 19.13 16.86
N SER A 141 6.72 20.31 16.28
CA SER A 141 7.29 21.47 16.99
C SER A 141 6.33 22.07 18.03
N LYS A 142 5.03 21.78 17.90
CA LYS A 142 3.98 22.13 18.85
C LYS A 142 3.18 20.88 19.16
N GLN A 143 2.84 20.70 20.43
CA GLN A 143 1.92 19.65 20.82
C GLN A 143 0.55 19.98 20.24
N VAL A 144 0.08 19.15 19.31
CA VAL A 144 -1.27 19.30 18.73
C VAL A 144 -2.27 19.16 19.87
N GLN A 145 -3.17 20.14 20.01
CA GLN A 145 -4.23 20.05 21.00
C GLN A 145 -5.15 18.88 20.61
N ARG A 146 -5.36 17.96 21.53
CA ARG A 146 -6.27 16.84 21.33
C ARG A 146 -7.69 17.40 21.28
N HIS A 147 -8.28 17.44 20.10
CA HIS A 147 -9.68 17.75 19.94
C HIS A 147 -10.49 16.50 20.30
N SER A 148 -11.05 16.48 21.51
CA SER A 148 -12.00 15.43 21.92
C SER A 148 -13.41 15.68 21.36
N GLN A 149 -13.69 16.92 20.95
CA GLN A 149 -14.98 17.30 20.37
C GLN A 149 -14.89 17.32 18.84
N ARG A 150 -15.89 16.70 18.20
CA ARG A 150 -16.17 16.89 16.77
C ARG A 150 -16.35 18.38 16.53
N THR A 151 -15.49 18.96 15.70
CA THR A 151 -15.68 20.31 15.16
C THR A 151 -16.88 20.30 14.21
N ASP A 152 -17.59 21.42 14.07
CA ASP A 152 -18.62 21.53 13.04
C ASP A 152 -17.96 21.37 11.67
N ASN A 153 -18.42 20.38 10.91
CA ASN A 153 -17.78 19.99 9.67
C ASN A 153 -18.20 20.95 8.57
N HIS A 154 -17.28 21.28 7.65
CA HIS A 154 -17.64 21.96 6.42
C HIS A 154 -18.72 21.14 5.67
N GLN A 155 -19.87 21.77 5.39
CA GLN A 155 -21.08 21.12 4.84
C GLN A 155 -20.87 20.46 3.46
N SER A 156 -19.69 20.62 2.85
CA SER A 156 -19.32 19.98 1.58
C SER A 156 -19.31 18.45 1.67
N ALA A 157 -18.79 17.87 2.76
CA ALA A 157 -18.77 16.41 2.92
C ALA A 157 -20.20 15.83 3.02
N ILE A 158 -21.11 16.57 3.66
CA ILE A 158 -22.53 16.22 3.74
C ILE A 158 -23.19 16.38 2.36
N ARG A 159 -22.95 17.51 1.68
CA ARG A 159 -23.50 17.80 0.35
C ARG A 159 -23.07 16.77 -0.71
N TYR A 160 -21.85 16.25 -0.61
CA TYR A 160 -21.28 15.27 -1.53
C TYR A 160 -21.09 13.88 -0.90
N ALA A 161 -21.93 13.52 0.07
CA ALA A 161 -21.79 12.28 0.86
C ALA A 161 -21.61 11.02 -0.02
N THR A 162 -22.35 10.88 -1.12
CA THR A 162 -22.19 9.74 -2.03
C THR A 162 -20.80 9.65 -2.66
N ALA A 163 -20.23 10.79 -3.07
CA ALA A 163 -18.89 10.84 -3.65
C ALA A 163 -17.82 10.54 -2.59
N VAL A 164 -18.00 11.06 -1.37
CA VAL A 164 -17.14 10.76 -0.22
C VAL A 164 -17.18 9.27 0.10
N THR A 165 -18.38 8.68 0.24
CA THR A 165 -18.56 7.24 0.49
C THR A 165 -17.90 6.39 -0.59
N ARG A 166 -18.05 6.75 -1.87
CA ARG A 166 -17.37 6.05 -2.98
C ARG A 166 -15.86 6.14 -2.87
N SER A 167 -15.32 7.33 -2.57
CA SER A 167 -13.87 7.52 -2.41
C SER A 167 -13.33 6.72 -1.22
N ILE A 168 -14.04 6.74 -0.08
CA ILE A 168 -13.67 5.93 1.08
C ILE A 168 -13.71 4.45 0.74
N ARG A 169 -14.75 4.01 0.03
CA ARG A 169 -14.89 2.62 -0.39
C ARG A 169 -13.73 2.16 -1.28
N LEU A 170 -13.37 2.97 -2.29
CA LEU A 170 -12.19 2.71 -3.13
C LEU A 170 -10.92 2.63 -2.30
N GLY A 171 -10.78 3.48 -1.28
CA GLY A 171 -9.64 3.44 -0.36
C GLY A 171 -9.63 2.19 0.55
N GLN A 172 -10.79 1.70 0.99
CA GLN A 172 -10.90 0.44 1.72
C GLN A 172 -10.45 -0.74 0.85
N ASP A 173 -10.97 -0.82 -0.37
CA ASP A 173 -10.66 -1.92 -1.30
C ASP A 173 -9.18 -1.92 -1.71
N ALA A 174 -8.59 -0.72 -1.87
CA ALA A 174 -7.16 -0.57 -2.12
C ALA A 174 -6.27 -0.77 -0.87
N GLY A 175 -6.86 -0.96 0.33
CA GLY A 175 -6.13 -1.04 1.59
C GLY A 175 -5.38 0.25 1.95
N THR A 176 -5.80 1.40 1.42
CA THR A 176 -5.21 2.71 1.73
C THR A 176 -5.89 3.36 2.93
N TYR A 177 -7.17 3.09 3.15
CA TYR A 177 -7.95 3.59 4.28
C TYR A 177 -8.36 2.47 5.24
N LEU A 178 -8.14 2.73 6.53
CA LEU A 178 -8.70 1.95 7.64
C LEU A 178 -10.00 2.61 8.07
N VAL A 179 -11.10 1.86 8.01
CA VAL A 179 -12.43 2.35 8.40
C VAL A 179 -12.93 1.51 9.55
N LEU A 180 -13.34 2.17 10.63
CA LEU A 180 -13.72 1.56 11.90
C LEU A 180 -14.97 2.24 12.45
N ASP A 181 -15.64 1.57 13.36
CA ASP A 181 -16.78 2.10 14.10
C ASP A 181 -16.32 3.18 15.08
N GLU A 182 -17.18 4.18 15.30
CA GLU A 182 -16.92 5.29 16.20
C GLU A 182 -16.54 4.84 17.63
N ALA A 183 -17.05 3.70 18.09
CA ALA A 183 -16.73 3.13 19.40
C ALA A 183 -15.22 2.88 19.60
N VAL A 184 -14.46 2.67 18.52
CA VAL A 184 -13.00 2.48 18.59
C VAL A 184 -12.29 3.78 18.98
N LEU A 185 -12.87 4.95 18.70
CA LEU A 185 -12.26 6.24 19.03
C LEU A 185 -12.00 6.40 20.54
N GLN A 186 -12.86 5.81 21.37
CA GLN A 186 -12.69 5.82 22.83
C GLN A 186 -11.49 4.98 23.30
N ARG A 187 -10.99 4.06 22.46
CA ARG A 187 -9.86 3.19 22.78
C ARG A 187 -8.50 3.81 22.47
N TRP A 188 -8.43 4.68 21.48
CA TRP A 188 -7.17 5.21 20.95
C TRP A 188 -7.03 6.71 21.22
N PRO A 189 -6.52 7.11 22.40
CA PRO A 189 -6.34 8.51 22.77
C PRO A 189 -5.34 9.27 21.89
N GLU A 190 -4.57 8.57 21.07
CA GLU A 190 -3.63 9.11 20.08
C GLU A 190 -4.30 9.60 18.79
N ILE A 191 -5.59 9.29 18.56
CA ILE A 191 -6.28 9.77 17.36
C ILE A 191 -6.61 11.25 17.48
N HIS A 192 -6.22 12.00 16.46
CA HIS A 192 -6.62 13.38 16.28
C HIS A 192 -7.71 13.46 15.22
N LEU A 193 -8.83 14.09 15.58
CA LEU A 193 -9.89 14.40 14.62
C LEU A 193 -9.48 15.62 13.82
N SER A 194 -9.43 15.48 12.48
CA SER A 194 -9.19 16.64 11.62
C SER A 194 -10.41 17.56 11.69
N PRO A 195 -10.22 18.88 11.82
CA PRO A 195 -11.24 19.82 11.37
C PRO A 195 -11.38 19.60 9.85
N LEU A 196 -12.60 19.36 9.37
CA LEU A 196 -12.92 19.25 7.95
C LEU A 196 -13.57 20.53 7.45
#